data_AF-T0J219-F1
#
_entry.id   AF-T0J219-F1
#
_cell.length_a   1.000
_cell.length_b   1.000
_cell.length_c   1.000
_cell.angle_alpha   90.00
_cell.angle_beta   90.00
_cell.angle_gamma   90.00
#
_symmetry.space_group_name_H-M   'P 1'
#
loop_
_entity.id
_entity.type
_entity.pdbx_description
1 polymer ?
#
loop_
_entity_poly.entity_id
_entity_poly.type
_entity_poly.pdbx_seq_one_letter_code
_entity_poly.pdbx_strand_id
1 'polypeptide(L)'
;MDDDREDMGEDDAARAFAQLGREVSLLRSAIEGLTAARESIEIPDYQPTLERTEKILVALAQRIDPIAKSPLLSMTPDSMTSQIATAASGARREDARLVAEARAGLDKAAREIGNRLASARRGDEQNRWLVWAGLGGVVLGMLLYALAQIPLALLAPTSWRWPERLATRVLDEGSPWEAGQHLMQTAAPESWGVIVAAAPLADGNREAIQTCREKAAKAKKAVRCTIDVKAAQ
;
A
#
# COMPACT_ATOMS: atom_id res chain seq x y z
N MET A 1 -40.07 -148.14 -44.69
CA MET A 1 -39.96 -147.41 -43.40
C MET A 1 -39.28 -146.10 -43.74
N ASP A 2 -39.96 -145.19 -44.43
CA ASP A 2 -41.22 -144.52 -44.02
C ASP A 2 -40.94 -143.80 -42.68
N ASP A 3 -41.19 -142.52 -42.47
CA ASP A 3 -41.92 -141.51 -43.24
C ASP A 3 -41.55 -140.14 -42.64
N ASP A 4 -42.02 -139.07 -43.27
CA ASP A 4 -42.25 -137.74 -42.70
C ASP A 4 -41.05 -136.80 -42.49
N ARG A 5 -40.80 -136.05 -43.56
CA ARG A 5 -40.11 -134.76 -43.54
C ARG A 5 -41.15 -133.65 -43.38
N GLU A 6 -40.79 -132.69 -42.52
CA GLU A 6 -41.12 -131.26 -42.60
C GLU A 6 -42.44 -130.78 -41.97
N ASP A 7 -42.32 -130.06 -40.83
CA ASP A 7 -43.21 -128.96 -40.46
C ASP A 7 -42.51 -127.95 -39.52
N MET A 8 -41.57 -127.17 -40.06
CA MET A 8 -40.99 -125.99 -39.40
C MET A 8 -40.75 -124.89 -40.45
N GLY A 9 -41.82 -124.42 -41.09
CA GLY A 9 -41.73 -123.35 -42.11
C GLY A 9 -42.96 -122.47 -42.27
N GLU A 10 -44.15 -122.92 -41.85
CA GLU A 10 -45.40 -122.23 -42.19
C GLU A 10 -45.82 -121.16 -41.16
N ASP A 11 -45.42 -121.30 -39.90
CA ASP A 11 -45.92 -120.46 -38.79
C ASP A 11 -45.14 -119.13 -38.59
N ASP A 12 -43.94 -119.01 -39.14
CA ASP A 12 -43.10 -117.80 -39.04
C ASP A 12 -43.40 -116.78 -40.16
N ALA A 13 -43.69 -117.28 -41.36
CA ALA A 13 -44.11 -116.44 -42.49
C ALA A 13 -45.45 -115.74 -42.22
N ALA A 14 -46.42 -116.43 -41.60
CA ALA A 14 -47.73 -115.86 -41.26
C ALA A 14 -47.63 -114.68 -40.28
N ARG A 15 -46.71 -114.74 -39.30
CA ARG A 15 -46.51 -113.65 -38.32
C ARG A 15 -45.85 -112.43 -38.95
N ALA A 16 -44.90 -112.62 -39.86
CA ALA A 16 -44.26 -111.53 -40.59
C ALA A 16 -45.27 -110.76 -41.45
N PHE A 17 -46.16 -111.45 -42.17
CA PHE A 17 -47.22 -110.79 -42.96
C PHE A 17 -48.25 -110.06 -42.08
N ALA A 18 -48.60 -110.61 -40.92
CA ALA A 18 -49.50 -109.92 -39.99
C ALA A 18 -48.88 -108.63 -39.42
N GLN A 19 -47.56 -108.61 -39.18
CA GLN A 19 -46.85 -107.42 -38.73
C GLN A 19 -46.70 -106.38 -39.84
N LEU A 20 -46.35 -106.80 -41.05
CA LEU A 20 -46.30 -105.92 -42.22
C LEU A 20 -47.68 -105.31 -42.52
N GLY A 21 -48.75 -106.10 -42.40
CA GLY A 21 -50.13 -105.63 -42.56
C GLY A 21 -50.51 -104.54 -41.56
N ARG A 22 -50.07 -104.67 -40.29
CA ARG A 22 -50.27 -103.63 -39.27
C ARG A 22 -49.50 -102.35 -39.60
N GLU A 23 -48.23 -102.46 -39.98
CA GLU A 23 -47.41 -101.28 -40.34
C GLU A 23 -47.95 -100.56 -41.58
N VAL A 24 -48.39 -101.30 -42.61
CA VAL A 24 -49.00 -100.72 -43.81
C VAL A 24 -50.34 -100.05 -43.50
N SER A 25 -51.13 -100.59 -42.57
CA SER A 25 -52.38 -99.95 -42.13
C SER A 25 -52.13 -98.62 -41.40
N LEU A 26 -51.08 -98.54 -40.59
CA LEU A 26 -50.67 -97.31 -39.90
C LEU A 26 -50.16 -96.26 -40.90
N LEU A 27 -49.28 -96.66 -41.83
CA LEU A 27 -48.79 -95.78 -42.90
C LEU A 27 -49.93 -95.24 -43.77
N ARG A 28 -50.90 -96.10 -44.12
CA ARG A 28 -52.08 -95.68 -44.87
C ARG A 28 -52.93 -94.68 -44.08
N SER A 29 -53.17 -94.91 -42.79
CA SER A 29 -53.91 -93.96 -41.95
C SER A 29 -53.18 -92.61 -41.80
N ALA A 30 -51.84 -92.63 -41.73
CA ALA A 30 -51.03 -91.42 -41.64
C ALA A 30 -51.03 -90.64 -42.97
N ILE A 31 -50.98 -91.34 -44.11
CA ILE A 31 -51.09 -90.72 -45.44
C ILE A 31 -52.49 -90.15 -45.64
N GLU A 32 -53.55 -90.88 -45.29
CA GLU A 32 -54.93 -90.40 -45.37
C GLU A 32 -55.15 -89.19 -44.46
N GLY A 33 -54.55 -89.18 -43.26
CA GLY A 33 -54.54 -88.03 -42.36
C GLY A 33 -53.77 -86.82 -42.90
N LEU A 34 -52.63 -87.03 -43.57
CA LEU A 34 -51.85 -85.97 -44.23
C LEU A 34 -52.57 -85.41 -45.46
N THR A 35 -53.24 -86.25 -46.25
CA THR A 35 -54.03 -85.78 -47.40
C THR A 35 -55.28 -85.03 -46.95
N ALA A 36 -55.97 -85.48 -45.90
CA ALA A 36 -57.10 -84.74 -45.32
C ALA A 36 -56.65 -83.39 -44.72
N ALA A 37 -55.49 -83.37 -44.04
CA ALA A 37 -54.90 -82.12 -43.56
C ALA A 37 -54.54 -81.20 -44.72
N ARG A 38 -53.98 -81.72 -45.83
CA ARG A 38 -53.60 -80.93 -47.01
C ARG A 38 -54.80 -80.36 -47.76
N GLU A 39 -55.91 -81.08 -47.84
CA GLU A 39 -57.18 -80.57 -48.39
C GLU A 39 -57.77 -79.45 -47.53
N SER A 40 -57.46 -79.43 -46.22
CA SER A 40 -57.86 -78.37 -45.28
C SER A 40 -56.88 -77.19 -45.16
N ILE A 41 -55.77 -77.16 -45.92
CA ILE A 41 -54.85 -76.02 -45.93
C ILE A 41 -55.45 -74.91 -46.79
N GLU A 42 -56.27 -74.07 -46.17
CA GLU A 42 -56.65 -72.78 -46.69
C GLU A 42 -55.42 -71.84 -46.56
N ILE A 43 -54.72 -71.60 -47.67
CA ILE A 43 -53.60 -70.65 -47.71
C ILE A 43 -54.18 -69.25 -47.45
N PRO A 44 -53.83 -68.58 -46.34
CA PRO A 44 -54.37 -67.25 -46.07
C PRO A 44 -53.88 -66.26 -47.14
N ASP A 45 -54.77 -65.44 -47.67
CA ASP A 45 -54.37 -64.36 -48.58
C ASP A 45 -53.64 -63.26 -47.77
N TYR A 46 -52.31 -63.23 -47.89
CA TYR A 46 -51.45 -62.23 -47.25
C TYR A 46 -51.32 -60.94 -48.07
N GLN A 47 -51.85 -60.89 -49.30
CA GLN A 47 -51.85 -59.71 -50.15
C GLN A 47 -52.40 -58.46 -49.46
N PRO A 48 -53.57 -58.49 -48.75
CA PRO A 48 -54.07 -57.31 -48.02
C PRO A 48 -53.16 -56.86 -46.88
N THR A 49 -52.45 -57.79 -46.23
CA THR A 49 -51.52 -57.48 -45.13
C THR A 49 -50.22 -56.88 -45.65
N LEU A 50 -49.71 -57.38 -46.78
CA LEU A 50 -48.55 -56.83 -47.48
C LEU A 50 -48.84 -55.43 -48.00
N GLU A 51 -49.98 -55.22 -48.66
CA GLU A 51 -50.40 -53.90 -49.16
C GLU A 51 -50.57 -52.89 -48.01
N ARG A 52 -51.11 -53.33 -46.87
CA ARG A 52 -51.18 -52.51 -45.66
C ARG A 52 -49.80 -52.14 -45.12
N THR A 53 -48.87 -53.08 -45.12
CA THR A 53 -47.50 -52.87 -44.62
C THR A 53 -46.73 -51.92 -45.53
N GLU A 54 -46.90 -52.04 -46.85
CA GLU A 54 -46.34 -51.12 -47.84
C GLU A 54 -46.90 -49.70 -47.63
N LYS A 55 -48.21 -49.55 -47.47
CA LYS A 55 -48.85 -48.25 -47.17
C LYS A 55 -48.29 -47.61 -45.88
N ILE A 56 -48.05 -48.42 -44.83
CA ILE A 56 -47.44 -47.94 -43.58
C ILE A 56 -46.00 -47.51 -43.81
N LEU A 57 -45.20 -48.29 -44.55
CA LEU A 57 -43.81 -47.92 -44.86
C LEU A 57 -43.73 -46.64 -45.68
N VAL A 58 -44.60 -46.48 -46.68
CA VAL A 58 -44.68 -45.25 -47.48
C VAL A 58 -45.08 -44.05 -46.62
N ALA A 59 -46.09 -44.20 -45.76
CA ALA A 59 -46.51 -43.13 -44.85
C ALA A 59 -45.42 -42.76 -43.84
N LEU A 60 -44.64 -43.75 -43.36
CA LEU A 60 -43.51 -43.53 -42.48
C LEU A 60 -42.37 -42.81 -43.21
N ALA A 61 -42.04 -43.23 -44.43
CA ALA A 61 -41.03 -42.58 -45.27
C ALA A 61 -41.42 -41.12 -45.57
N GLN A 62 -42.68 -40.86 -45.91
CA GLN A 62 -43.20 -39.50 -46.13
C GLN A 62 -43.13 -38.62 -44.87
N ARG A 63 -43.25 -39.21 -43.67
CA ARG A 63 -43.09 -38.48 -42.40
C ARG A 63 -41.63 -38.24 -42.02
N ILE A 64 -40.72 -39.14 -42.40
CA ILE A 64 -39.30 -39.03 -42.07
C ILE A 64 -38.54 -38.16 -43.08
N ASP A 65 -38.92 -38.15 -44.36
CA ASP A 65 -38.30 -37.31 -45.39
C ASP A 65 -38.18 -35.82 -45.00
N PRO A 66 -39.22 -35.15 -44.47
CA PRO A 66 -39.09 -33.77 -43.99
C PRO A 66 -38.22 -33.63 -42.74
N ILE A 67 -38.11 -34.66 -41.91
CA ILE A 67 -37.22 -34.68 -40.73
C ILE A 67 -35.76 -34.81 -41.19
N ALA A 68 -35.49 -35.71 -42.13
CA ALA A 68 -34.18 -35.91 -42.74
C ALA A 68 -33.70 -34.66 -43.49
N LYS A 69 -34.61 -33.92 -44.12
CA LYS A 69 -34.35 -32.63 -44.79
C LYS A 69 -34.38 -31.42 -43.85
N SER A 70 -34.66 -31.62 -42.56
CA SER A 70 -34.77 -30.50 -41.62
C SER A 70 -33.38 -29.92 -41.28
N PRO A 71 -33.24 -28.59 -41.21
CA PRO A 71 -31.98 -27.93 -40.83
C PRO A 71 -31.45 -28.32 -39.44
N LEU A 72 -32.32 -28.86 -38.58
CA LEU A 72 -32.00 -29.35 -37.25
C LEU A 72 -30.95 -30.47 -37.26
N LEU A 73 -30.86 -31.28 -38.32
CA LEU A 73 -29.82 -32.31 -38.46
C LEU A 73 -28.48 -31.75 -38.99
N SER A 74 -28.51 -30.59 -39.64
CA SER A 74 -27.31 -29.91 -40.15
C SER A 74 -26.58 -29.08 -39.09
N MET A 75 -27.29 -28.65 -38.04
CA MET A 75 -26.66 -28.10 -36.84
C MET A 75 -26.20 -29.25 -35.94
N THR A 76 -24.98 -29.74 -36.18
CA THR A 76 -24.39 -30.74 -35.31
C THR A 76 -24.18 -30.13 -33.91
N PRO A 77 -24.33 -30.91 -32.83
CA PRO A 77 -24.06 -30.45 -31.47
C PRO A 77 -22.64 -29.86 -31.33
N ASP A 78 -21.66 -30.37 -32.08
CA ASP A 78 -20.30 -29.79 -32.13
C ASP A 78 -20.29 -28.35 -32.67
N SER A 79 -21.09 -28.06 -33.70
CA SER A 79 -21.22 -26.70 -34.27
C SER A 79 -21.93 -25.72 -33.35
N MET A 80 -22.87 -26.20 -32.52
CA MET A 80 -23.51 -25.38 -31.48
C MET A 80 -22.53 -25.11 -30.34
N THR A 81 -21.78 -26.13 -29.91
CA THR A 81 -20.80 -26.01 -28.82
C THR A 81 -19.67 -25.07 -29.20
N SER A 82 -19.20 -25.11 -30.45
CA SER A 82 -18.16 -24.21 -30.94
C SER A 82 -18.63 -22.75 -31.02
N GLN A 83 -19.88 -22.52 -31.47
CA GLN A 83 -20.46 -21.18 -31.48
C GLN A 83 -20.67 -20.62 -30.07
N ILE A 84 -21.13 -21.45 -29.13
CA ILE A 84 -21.25 -21.09 -27.71
C ILE A 84 -19.88 -20.77 -27.11
N ALA A 85 -18.85 -21.59 -27.38
CA ALA A 85 -17.49 -21.32 -26.92
C ALA A 85 -16.92 -20.03 -27.51
N THR A 86 -17.22 -19.75 -28.79
CA THR A 86 -16.78 -18.51 -29.46
C THR A 86 -17.49 -17.29 -28.88
N ALA A 87 -18.81 -17.35 -28.69
CA ALA A 87 -19.57 -16.29 -28.05
C ALA A 87 -19.15 -16.06 -26.58
N ALA A 88 -18.95 -17.14 -25.83
CA ALA A 88 -18.49 -17.10 -24.45
C ALA A 88 -17.07 -16.51 -24.34
N SER A 89 -16.16 -16.89 -25.23
CA SER A 89 -14.80 -16.31 -25.25
C SER A 89 -14.80 -14.85 -25.69
N GLY A 90 -15.68 -14.46 -26.62
CA GLY A 90 -15.90 -13.06 -26.99
C GLY A 90 -16.37 -12.22 -25.81
N ALA A 91 -17.42 -12.67 -25.11
CA ALA A 91 -17.94 -11.99 -23.92
C ALA A 91 -16.88 -11.90 -22.80
N ARG A 92 -16.14 -12.99 -22.54
CA ARG A 92 -15.07 -13.02 -21.54
C ARG A 92 -13.91 -12.07 -21.86
N ARG A 93 -13.62 -11.80 -23.13
CA ARG A 93 -12.57 -10.84 -23.53
C ARG A 93 -12.97 -9.40 -23.21
N GLU A 94 -14.23 -9.05 -23.46
CA GLU A 94 -14.80 -7.74 -23.11
C GLU A 94 -14.72 -7.53 -21.58
N ASP A 95 -15.18 -8.52 -20.80
CA ASP A 95 -15.11 -8.49 -19.34
C ASP A 95 -13.67 -8.42 -18.84
N ALA A 96 -12.77 -9.23 -19.39
CA ALA A 96 -11.35 -9.23 -19.02
C ALA A 96 -10.72 -7.86 -19.29
N ARG A 97 -11.09 -7.19 -20.38
CA ARG A 97 -10.62 -5.85 -20.73
C ARG A 97 -11.13 -4.81 -19.73
N LEU A 98 -12.43 -4.81 -19.42
CA LEU A 98 -13.03 -3.89 -18.44
C LEU A 98 -12.43 -4.08 -17.05
N VAL A 99 -12.22 -5.33 -16.62
CA VAL A 99 -11.58 -5.65 -15.35
C VAL A 99 -10.12 -5.20 -15.34
N ALA A 100 -9.37 -5.39 -16.42
CA ALA A 100 -7.98 -4.92 -16.53
C ALA A 100 -7.89 -3.39 -16.46
N GLU A 101 -8.79 -2.68 -17.14
CA GLU A 101 -8.87 -1.22 -17.11
C GLU A 101 -9.26 -0.69 -15.73
N ALA A 102 -10.24 -1.32 -15.08
CA ALA A 102 -10.63 -0.99 -13.72
C ALA A 102 -9.47 -1.22 -12.73
N ARG A 103 -8.74 -2.34 -12.84
CA ARG A 103 -7.54 -2.60 -12.03
C ARG A 103 -6.45 -1.56 -12.26
N ALA A 104 -6.18 -1.20 -13.51
CA ALA A 104 -5.21 -0.16 -13.83
C ALA A 104 -5.61 1.20 -13.25
N GLY A 105 -6.91 1.54 -13.30
CA GLY A 105 -7.47 2.74 -12.68
C GLY A 105 -7.31 2.74 -11.15
N LEU A 106 -7.63 1.61 -10.50
CA LEU A 106 -7.46 1.44 -9.06
C LEU A 106 -5.99 1.52 -8.64
N ASP A 107 -5.08 0.87 -9.37
CA ASP A 107 -3.64 0.92 -9.09
C ASP A 107 -3.07 2.34 -9.26
N LYS A 108 -3.57 3.09 -10.26
CA LYS A 108 -3.18 4.49 -10.46
C LYS A 108 -3.67 5.36 -9.31
N ALA A 109 -4.93 5.20 -8.90
CA ALA A 109 -5.49 5.93 -7.76
C ALA A 109 -4.77 5.58 -6.45
N ALA A 110 -4.49 4.30 -6.20
CA ALA A 110 -3.75 3.84 -5.03
C ALA A 110 -2.33 4.43 -4.99
N ARG A 111 -1.64 4.49 -6.13
CA ARG A 111 -0.32 5.14 -6.25
C ARG A 111 -0.39 6.64 -6.00
N GLU A 112 -1.37 7.35 -6.58
CA GLU A 112 -1.57 8.79 -6.35
C GLU A 112 -1.81 9.09 -4.87
N ILE A 113 -2.70 8.34 -4.23
CA ILE A 113 -3.01 8.45 -2.80
C ILE A 113 -1.76 8.14 -1.96
N GLY A 114 -1.06 7.05 -2.28
CA GLY A 114 0.18 6.67 -1.61
C GLY A 114 1.26 7.75 -1.70
N ASN A 115 1.43 8.36 -2.87
CA ASN A 115 2.38 9.45 -3.09
C ASN A 115 2.00 10.71 -2.30
N ARG A 116 0.70 11.09 -2.31
CA ARG A 116 0.19 12.23 -1.53
C ARG A 116 0.37 12.00 -0.03
N LEU A 117 0.05 10.80 0.46
CA LEU A 117 0.18 10.45 1.88
C LEU A 117 1.65 10.38 2.33
N ALA A 118 2.53 9.81 1.50
CA ALA A 118 3.98 9.78 1.75
C ALA A 118 4.59 11.20 1.69
N SER A 119 4.05 12.08 0.86
CA SER A 119 4.44 13.50 0.85
C SER A 119 3.96 14.23 2.10
N ALA A 120 2.73 13.98 2.54
CA ALA A 120 2.16 14.60 3.74
C ALA A 120 2.93 14.19 5.01
N ARG A 121 3.21 12.88 5.18
CA ARG A 121 4.00 12.39 6.33
C ARG A 121 5.41 12.99 6.37
N ARG A 122 6.08 13.12 5.22
CA ARG A 122 7.39 13.79 5.14
C ARG A 122 7.28 15.28 5.43
N GLY A 123 6.17 15.92 5.03
CA GLY A 123 5.88 17.32 5.35
C GLY A 123 5.77 17.58 6.85
N ASP A 124 5.06 16.73 7.59
CA ASP A 124 4.89 16.88 9.04
C ASP A 124 6.20 16.72 9.80
N GLU A 125 7.02 15.73 9.44
CA GLU A 125 8.35 15.54 10.05
C GLU A 125 9.27 16.71 9.76
N GLN A 126 9.30 17.19 8.52
CA GLN A 126 10.13 18.31 8.11
C GLN A 126 9.68 19.62 8.76
N ASN A 127 8.38 19.86 8.86
CA ASN A 127 7.82 21.03 9.55
C ASN A 127 8.15 21.01 11.04
N ARG A 128 8.05 19.85 11.69
CA ARG A 128 8.44 19.70 13.10
C ARG A 128 9.93 19.99 13.31
N TRP A 129 10.81 19.53 12.41
CA TRP A 129 12.23 19.83 12.49
C TRP A 129 12.52 21.32 12.26
N LEU A 130 11.83 21.96 11.31
CA LEU A 130 11.90 23.41 11.08
C LEU A 130 11.44 24.21 12.31
N VAL A 131 10.36 23.80 12.96
CA VAL A 131 9.87 24.42 14.20
C VAL A 131 10.92 24.30 15.29
N TRP A 132 11.50 23.12 15.50
CA TRP A 132 12.57 22.94 16.51
C TRP A 132 13.84 23.72 16.18
N ALA A 133 14.25 23.76 14.92
CA ALA A 133 15.39 24.55 14.48
C ALA A 133 15.13 26.06 14.69
N GLY A 134 13.93 26.54 14.37
CA GLY A 134 13.51 27.92 14.61
C GLY A 134 13.51 28.26 16.10
N LEU A 135 12.88 27.43 16.93
CA LEU A 135 12.82 27.62 18.38
C LEU A 135 14.23 27.58 19.01
N GLY A 136 15.06 26.61 18.59
CA GLY A 136 16.46 26.51 18.99
C GLY A 136 17.28 27.74 18.60
N GLY A 137 17.08 28.27 17.38
CA GLY A 137 17.72 29.50 16.92
C GLY A 137 17.33 30.73 17.73
N VAL A 138 16.04 30.86 18.11
CA VAL A 138 15.57 31.95 18.98
C VAL A 138 16.22 31.87 20.37
N VAL A 139 16.22 30.68 20.98
CA VAL A 139 16.82 30.46 22.31
C VAL A 139 18.31 30.75 22.27
N LEU A 140 19.03 30.23 21.27
CA LEU A 140 20.46 30.49 21.09
C LEU A 140 20.73 31.98 20.88
N GLY A 141 19.91 32.67 20.08
CA GLY A 141 20.03 34.10 19.84
C GLY A 141 19.85 34.93 21.12
N MET A 142 18.84 34.61 21.95
CA MET A 142 18.66 35.25 23.26
C MET A 142 19.85 35.02 24.19
N LEU A 143 20.37 33.79 24.22
CA LEU A 143 21.49 33.41 25.08
C LEU A 143 22.77 34.13 24.65
N LEU A 144 23.04 34.20 23.35
CA LEU A 144 24.16 34.98 22.80
C LEU A 144 23.99 36.48 23.06
N TYR A 145 22.78 37.03 22.94
CA TYR A 145 22.53 38.45 23.23
C TYR A 145 22.78 38.81 24.69
N ALA A 146 22.34 37.97 25.63
CA ALA A 146 22.58 38.14 27.06
C ALA A 146 24.08 38.05 27.39
N LEU A 147 24.77 37.07 26.81
CA LEU A 147 26.22 36.91 27.00
C LEU A 147 27.01 38.05 26.35
N ALA A 148 26.55 38.60 25.23
CA ALA A 148 27.22 39.70 24.53
C ALA A 148 27.26 41.01 25.32
N GLN A 149 26.37 41.22 26.31
CA GLN A 149 26.40 42.42 27.15
C GLN A 149 27.70 42.53 27.97
N ILE A 150 28.30 41.39 28.35
CA ILE A 150 29.49 41.32 29.18
C ILE A 150 30.77 41.73 28.42
N PRO A 151 31.10 41.15 27.24
CA PRO A 151 32.30 41.52 26.49
C PRO A 151 32.18 42.86 25.75
N LEU A 152 30.97 43.38 25.46
CA LEU A 152 30.84 44.68 24.78
C LEU A 152 31.40 45.84 25.61
N ALA A 153 31.35 45.73 26.94
CA ALA A 153 31.98 46.71 27.83
C ALA A 153 33.52 46.67 27.77
N LEU A 154 34.12 45.53 27.41
CA LEU A 154 35.59 45.37 27.33
C LEU A 154 36.17 45.60 25.93
N LEU A 155 35.39 45.39 24.86
CA LEU A 155 35.82 45.63 23.47
C LEU A 155 35.53 47.04 22.97
N ALA A 156 34.77 47.85 23.72
CA ALA A 156 34.48 49.21 23.33
C ALA A 156 35.79 50.04 23.23
N PRO A 157 35.98 50.84 22.17
CA PRO A 157 37.11 51.74 22.06
C PRO A 157 37.19 52.66 23.29
N THR A 158 38.40 52.88 23.82
CA THR A 158 38.64 53.75 24.98
C THR A 158 38.16 55.19 24.78
N SER A 159 38.03 55.64 23.52
CA SER A 159 37.45 56.93 23.16
C SER A 159 35.97 57.09 23.55
N TRP A 160 35.24 55.99 23.71
CA TRP A 160 33.81 56.02 23.99
C TRP A 160 33.48 56.31 25.47
N ARG A 161 34.44 56.10 26.38
CA ARG A 161 34.31 56.34 27.83
C ARG A 161 33.03 55.77 28.43
N TRP A 162 32.69 54.55 28.01
CA TRP A 162 31.51 53.82 28.48
C TRP A 162 31.48 53.61 30.00
N PRO A 163 32.56 53.14 30.66
CA PRO A 163 32.51 52.90 32.11
C PRO A 163 32.30 54.19 32.89
N GLU A 164 32.90 55.32 32.46
CA GLU A 164 32.70 56.61 33.11
C GLU A 164 31.28 57.14 32.93
N ARG A 165 30.70 57.01 31.73
CA ARG A 165 29.28 57.38 31.47
C ARG A 165 28.29 56.45 32.16
N LEU A 166 28.66 55.19 32.35
CA LEU A 166 27.84 54.23 33.10
C LEU A 166 27.89 54.58 34.59
N ALA A 167 29.07 54.85 35.13
CA ALA A 167 29.24 55.27 36.52
C ALA A 167 28.41 56.52 36.83
N THR A 168 28.44 57.57 35.99
CA THR A 168 27.59 58.75 36.20
C THR A 168 26.10 58.44 36.19
N ARG A 169 25.65 57.56 35.29
CA ARG A 169 24.22 57.18 35.21
C ARG A 169 23.76 56.29 36.35
N VAL A 170 24.60 55.35 36.78
CA VAL A 170 24.28 54.41 37.87
C VAL A 170 24.31 55.12 39.22
N LEU A 171 25.22 56.07 39.40
CA LEU A 171 25.33 56.89 40.61
C LEU A 171 24.40 58.11 40.62
N ASP A 172 23.63 58.32 39.55
CA ASP A 172 22.71 59.46 39.35
C ASP A 172 23.37 60.83 39.56
N GLU A 173 24.59 60.97 39.04
CA GLU A 173 25.42 62.13 39.29
C GLU A 173 25.59 62.99 38.01
N GLY A 174 25.63 64.31 38.19
CA GLY A 174 25.60 65.29 37.08
C GLY A 174 26.84 65.28 36.19
N SER A 175 27.97 64.81 36.69
CA SER A 175 29.24 64.77 35.96
C SER A 175 30.14 63.59 36.35
N PRO A 176 31.06 63.17 35.46
CA PRO A 176 32.07 62.15 35.79
C PRO A 176 32.95 62.53 36.98
N TRP A 177 33.14 63.83 37.20
CA TRP A 177 33.90 64.34 38.34
C TRP A 177 33.16 64.07 39.64
N GLU A 178 31.91 64.51 39.75
CA GLU A 178 31.08 64.28 40.93
C GLU A 178 30.89 62.77 41.19
N ALA A 179 30.74 61.95 40.13
CA ALA A 179 30.64 60.50 40.27
C ALA A 179 31.93 59.90 40.88
N GLY A 180 33.08 60.44 40.50
CA GLY A 180 34.37 60.11 41.12
C GLY A 180 34.45 60.57 42.58
N GLN A 181 33.95 61.76 42.90
CA GLN A 181 33.89 62.25 44.28
C GLN A 181 32.98 61.38 45.14
N HIS A 182 31.80 61.00 44.64
CA HIS A 182 30.86 60.10 45.29
C HIS A 182 31.53 58.75 45.59
N LEU A 183 32.18 58.13 44.60
CA LEU A 183 32.92 56.88 44.82
C LEU A 183 34.05 57.01 45.85
N MET A 184 34.85 58.09 45.80
CA MET A 184 35.92 58.33 46.76
C MET A 184 35.38 58.55 48.18
N GLN A 185 34.28 59.29 48.31
CA GLN A 185 33.57 59.52 49.57
C GLN A 185 33.04 58.21 50.16
N THR A 186 32.39 57.38 49.35
CA THR A 186 31.81 56.11 49.79
C THR A 186 32.88 55.08 50.12
N ALA A 187 33.98 55.02 49.36
CA ALA A 187 35.03 54.02 49.56
C ALA A 187 35.93 54.33 50.76
N ALA A 188 36.27 55.61 50.99
CA ALA A 188 37.19 56.02 52.05
C ALA A 188 36.90 57.46 52.52
N PRO A 189 35.91 57.66 53.40
CA PRO A 189 35.49 58.99 53.82
C PRO A 189 36.60 59.78 54.53
N GLU A 190 37.42 59.10 55.35
CA GLU A 190 38.56 59.73 56.05
C GLU A 190 39.61 60.25 55.06
N SER A 191 40.01 59.43 54.09
CA SER A 191 40.96 59.80 53.04
C SER A 191 40.42 60.93 52.16
N TRP A 192 39.12 60.89 51.85
CA TRP A 192 38.44 61.96 51.13
C TRP A 192 38.46 63.27 51.91
N GLY A 193 38.22 63.23 53.23
CA GLY A 193 38.30 64.38 54.11
C GLY A 193 39.67 65.08 54.04
N VAL A 194 40.76 64.31 54.01
CA VAL A 194 42.12 64.86 53.83
C VAL A 194 42.27 65.57 52.48
N ILE A 195 41.74 65.00 51.40
CA ILE A 195 41.81 65.59 50.06
C ILE A 195 41.02 66.91 50.00
N VAL A 196 39.79 66.92 50.54
CA VAL A 196 38.95 68.12 50.57
C VAL A 196 39.55 69.21 51.45
N ALA A 197 40.13 68.85 52.59
CA ALA A 197 40.81 69.81 53.47
C ALA A 197 42.06 70.43 52.81
N ALA A 198 42.78 69.67 51.99
CA ALA A 198 43.96 70.15 51.28
C ALA A 198 43.62 70.99 50.03
N ALA A 199 42.45 70.78 49.42
CA ALA A 199 42.04 71.46 48.18
C ALA A 199 42.07 73.00 48.25
N PRO A 200 41.47 73.68 49.24
CA PRO A 200 41.49 75.15 49.30
C PRO A 200 42.90 75.70 49.55
N LEU A 201 43.74 74.97 50.30
CA LEU A 201 45.14 75.33 50.52
C LEU A 201 45.94 75.26 49.22
N ALA A 202 45.76 74.20 48.44
CA ALA A 202 46.43 74.03 47.16
C ALA A 202 45.94 75.05 46.11
N ASP A 203 44.65 75.35 46.09
CA ASP A 203 44.08 76.30 45.13
C ASP A 203 44.51 77.74 45.43
N GLY A 204 44.47 78.16 46.71
CA GLY A 204 44.96 79.47 47.13
C GLY A 204 46.45 79.69 46.94
N ASN A 205 47.24 78.62 46.78
CA ASN A 205 48.70 78.66 46.60
C ASN A 205 49.16 78.13 45.24
N ARG A 206 48.26 78.02 44.26
CA ARG A 206 48.51 77.31 42.99
C ARG A 206 49.79 77.76 42.28
N GLU A 207 50.01 79.07 42.16
CA GLU A 207 51.18 79.63 41.47
C GLU A 207 52.49 79.38 42.25
N ALA A 208 52.46 79.58 43.57
CA ALA A 208 53.61 79.34 44.44
C ALA A 208 54.01 77.85 44.41
N ILE A 209 53.04 76.94 44.51
CA ILE A 209 53.24 75.49 44.41
C ILE A 209 53.82 75.11 43.05
N GLN A 210 53.29 75.66 41.95
CA GLN A 210 53.76 75.35 40.61
C GLN A 210 55.21 75.80 40.39
N THR A 211 55.53 77.04 40.75
CA THR A 211 56.90 77.57 40.69
C THR A 211 57.86 76.71 41.53
N CYS A 212 57.40 76.26 42.68
CA CYS A 212 58.15 75.37 43.55
C CYS A 212 58.40 73.99 42.94
N ARG A 213 57.39 73.39 42.29
CA ARG A 213 57.55 72.13 41.56
C ARG A 213 58.57 72.25 40.43
N GLU A 214 58.54 73.37 39.69
CA GLU A 214 59.53 73.63 38.64
C GLU A 214 60.95 73.78 39.19
N LYS A 215 61.12 74.49 40.31
CA LYS A 215 62.41 74.59 40.99
C LYS A 215 62.89 73.23 41.50
N ALA A 216 62.00 72.42 42.08
CA ALA A 216 62.31 71.07 42.52
C ALA A 216 62.77 70.18 41.34
N ALA A 217 62.04 70.24 40.22
CA ALA A 217 62.34 69.49 39.01
C ALA A 217 63.70 69.91 38.40
N LYS A 218 63.96 71.22 38.30
CA LYS A 218 65.25 71.75 37.81
C LYS A 218 66.41 71.36 38.72
N ALA A 219 66.21 71.42 40.04
CA ALA A 219 67.24 71.11 41.02
C ALA A 219 67.37 69.60 41.31
N LYS A 220 66.44 68.78 40.81
CA LYS A 220 66.31 67.32 41.08
C LYS A 220 66.39 66.97 42.57
N LYS A 221 65.94 67.87 43.44
CA LYS A 221 65.97 67.72 44.90
C LYS A 221 64.77 68.38 45.53
N ALA A 222 64.46 67.99 46.77
CA ALA A 222 63.43 68.65 47.57
C ALA A 222 63.80 70.12 47.78
N VAL A 223 62.81 71.00 47.62
CA VAL A 223 62.95 72.45 47.83
C VAL A 223 61.94 72.91 48.87
N ARG A 224 62.34 73.88 49.69
CA ARG A 224 61.45 74.52 50.67
C ARG A 224 60.62 75.60 49.99
N CYS A 225 59.33 75.61 50.29
CA CYS A 225 58.37 76.52 49.70
C CYS A 225 57.56 77.18 50.80
N THR A 226 57.37 78.48 50.66
CA THR A 226 56.44 79.23 51.51
C THR A 226 55.07 79.15 50.87
N ILE A 227 54.08 78.76 51.67
CA ILE A 227 52.68 78.77 51.29
C ILE A 227 51.94 79.70 52.26
N ASP A 228 50.95 80.40 51.74
CA ASP A 228 50.07 81.25 52.49
C ASP A 228 48.90 80.43 53.02
N VAL A 229 48.83 80.31 54.34
CA VAL A 229 47.71 79.67 55.04
C VAL A 229 46.82 80.78 55.57
N LYS A 230 45.64 80.95 54.97
CA LYS A 230 44.63 81.89 55.47
C LYS A 230 44.01 81.31 56.75
N ALA A 231 43.74 82.16 57.73
CA ALA A 231 43.00 81.77 58.91
C ALA A 231 41.61 81.25 58.49
N ALA A 232 41.16 80.14 59.07
CA ALA A 232 39.79 79.68 58.91
C ALA A 232 38.85 80.77 59.45
N GLN A 233 37.88 81.19 58.63
CA GLN A 233 36.72 81.92 59.10
C GLN A 233 35.68 80.92 59.60
#